data_AF-A0A350PIJ0-F1
#
_entry.id   AF-A0A350PIJ0-F1
#
_cell.length_a   1.000
_cell.length_b   1.000
_cell.length_c   1.000
_cell.angle_alpha   90.00
_cell.angle_beta   90.00
_cell.angle_gamma   90.00
#
_symmetry.space_group_name_H-M   'P 1'
#
loop_
_entity.id
_entity.type
_entity.pdbx_description
1 polymer ?
#
loop_
_entity_poly.entity_id
_entity_poly.type
_entity_poly.pdbx_seq_one_letter_code
_entity_poly.pdbx_strand_id
1 'polypeptide(L)' 'MIEILKSIFFPSRERKLLKQRDKLYRESVDLQRNGKLREYAEIMFKIQEIEDNLTAKENEE' A
#
# COMPACT_ATOMS: atom_id res chain seq x y z
N MET A 1 -5.84 28.76 -8.19
CA MET A 1 -5.93 28.48 -6.74
C MET A 1 -6.89 27.33 -6.41
N ILE A 2 -8.07 27.20 -7.02
CA ILE A 2 -9.03 26.11 -6.74
C ILE A 2 -8.47 24.71 -7.12
N GLU A 3 -7.68 24.59 -8.18
CA GLU A 3 -7.08 23.30 -8.59
C GLU A 3 -6.02 22.77 -7.62
N ILE A 4 -5.26 23.65 -6.97
CA ILE A 4 -4.24 23.28 -5.97
C ILE A 4 -4.91 22.69 -4.71
N LEU A 5 -6.10 23.18 -4.34
CA LEU A 5 -6.90 22.63 -3.25
C LEU A 5 -7.53 21.27 -3.61
N LYS A 6 -7.88 21.04 -4.89
CA LYS A 6 -8.44 19.76 -5.35
C LYS A 6 -7.44 18.61 -5.28
N SER A 7 -6.16 18.82 -5.58
CA SER A 7 -5.12 17.77 -5.47
C SER A 7 -4.78 17.38 -4.04
N ILE A 8 -5.05 18.26 -3.07
CA ILE A 8 -4.95 17.97 -1.63
C ILE A 8 -6.17 17.16 -1.17
N PHE A 9 -7.36 17.44 -1.71
CA PHE A 9 -8.61 16.79 -1.30
C PHE A 9 -8.84 15.42 -1.94
N PHE A 10 -8.26 15.17 -3.13
CA PHE A 10 -8.31 13.88 -3.81
C PHE A 10 -6.93 13.23 -3.81
N PRO A 11 -6.64 12.32 -2.85
CA PRO A 11 -5.37 11.62 -2.85
C PRO A 11 -5.20 10.85 -4.15
N SER A 12 -4.04 11.01 -4.80
CA SER A 12 -3.68 10.26 -6.00
C SER A 12 -3.83 8.76 -5.74
N ARG A 13 -4.14 7.98 -6.79
CA ARG A 13 -4.24 6.52 -6.71
C ARG A 13 -3.00 5.92 -6.03
N GLU A 14 -1.82 6.44 -6.35
CA GLU A 14 -0.54 6.09 -5.74
C GLU A 14 -0.51 6.35 -4.22
N ARG A 15 -0.91 7.54 -3.75
CA ARG A 15 -0.99 7.83 -2.31
C ARG A 15 -1.96 6.91 -1.59
N LYS A 16 -3.05 6.49 -2.23
CA LYS A 16 -3.98 5.51 -1.67
C LYS A 16 -3.33 4.13 -1.53
N LEU A 17 -2.61 3.68 -2.55
CA LEU A 17 -1.88 2.41 -2.56
C LEU A 17 -0.77 2.40 -1.50
N LEU A 18 0.04 3.46 -1.41
CA LEU A 18 1.07 3.60 -0.37
C LEU A 18 0.48 3.51 1.04
N LYS A 19 -0.61 4.24 1.30
CA LYS A 19 -1.30 4.20 2.60
C LYS A 19 -1.83 2.80 2.93
N GLN A 20 -2.33 2.08 1.93
CA GLN A 20 -2.83 0.71 2.08
C GLN A 20 -1.68 -0.26 2.38
N ARG A 21 -0.58 -0.18 1.64
CA ARG A 21 0.64 -0.97 1.88
C ARG A 21 1.17 -0.77 3.30
N ASP A 22 1.30 0.49 3.74
CA ASP A 22 1.82 0.80 5.07
C ASP A 22 0.92 0.28 6.20
N LYS A 23 -0.40 0.22 5.97
CA LYS A 23 -1.33 -0.42 6.91
C LYS A 23 -1.08 -1.92 6.98
N LEU A 24 -0.93 -2.58 5.84
CA LEU A 24 -0.66 -4.02 5.76
C LEU A 24 0.68 -4.39 6.41
N TYR A 25 1.73 -3.57 6.26
CA TYR A 25 3.00 -3.80 6.95
C TYR A 25 2.88 -3.75 8.48
N ARG A 26 2.07 -2.83 9.02
CA ARG A 26 1.81 -2.81 10.47
C ARG A 26 1.11 -4.08 10.92
N GLU A 27 0.11 -4.51 10.16
CA GLU A 27 -0.65 -5.74 10.46
C GLU A 27 0.23 -7.00 10.34
N SER A 28 1.15 -7.04 9.37
CA SER A 28 2.05 -8.18 9.18
C SER A 28 2.99 -8.36 10.38
N VAL A 29 3.48 -7.26 10.98
CA VAL A 29 4.31 -7.32 12.20
C VAL A 29 3.54 -7.96 13.35
N ASP A 30 2.27 -7.59 13.53
CA ASP A 30 1.43 -8.18 14.58
C ASP A 30 1.16 -9.66 14.32
N LEU A 31 0.87 -10.05 13.08
CA LEU A 31 0.67 -11.46 12.71
C LEU A 31 1.94 -12.29 12.92
N GLN A 32 3.10 -11.76 12.53
CA GLN A 32 4.40 -12.42 12.71
C GLN A 32 4.70 -12.62 14.19
N ARG A 33 4.54 -11.58 15.03
CA ARG A 33 4.79 -11.65 16.48
C ARG A 33 3.87 -12.64 17.19
N ASN A 34 2.65 -12.79 16.71
CA ASN A 34 1.67 -13.72 17.27
C ASN A 34 1.74 -15.13 16.66
N GLY A 35 2.74 -15.41 15.79
CA GLY A 35 2.91 -16.73 15.17
C GLY A 35 1.81 -17.11 14.16
N LYS A 36 1.01 -16.14 13.69
CA LYS A 36 -0.05 -16.34 12.69
C LYS A 36 0.55 -16.35 11.28
N LEU A 37 1.37 -17.38 11.01
CA LEU A 37 2.22 -17.42 9.81
C LEU A 37 1.43 -17.54 8.50
N ARG A 38 0.26 -18.17 8.51
CA ARG A 38 -0.59 -18.29 7.31
C ARG A 38 -1.14 -16.93 6.91
N GLU A 39 -1.77 -16.24 7.85
CA GLU A 39 -2.35 -14.91 7.65
C GLU A 39 -1.23 -13.90 7.33
N TYR A 40 -0.07 -14.03 7.96
CA TYR A 40 1.11 -13.24 7.62
C TYR A 40 1.47 -13.41 6.14
N ALA A 41 1.58 -14.65 5.65
CA ALA A 41 1.91 -14.92 4.26
C ALA A 41 0.88 -14.30 3.30
N GLU A 42 -0.42 -14.40 3.62
CA GLU A 42 -1.49 -13.77 2.84
C GLU A 42 -1.35 -12.24 2.79
N ILE A 43 -0.98 -11.60 3.90
CA ILE A 43 -0.71 -10.15 3.92
C ILE A 43 0.52 -9.80 3.09
N MET A 44 1.59 -10.60 3.16
CA MET A 44 2.78 -10.35 2.38
C MET A 44 2.51 -10.44 0.87
N PHE A 45 1.68 -11.37 0.41
CA PHE A 45 1.25 -11.42 -0.99
C PHE A 45 0.49 -10.16 -1.42
N LYS A 46 -0.41 -9.65 -0.56
CA LYS A 46 -1.14 -8.40 -0.85
C LYS A 46 -0.21 -7.18 -0.88
N ILE A 47 0.82 -7.15 -0.03
CA ILE A 47 1.84 -6.11 -0.05
C ILE A 47 2.59 -6.15 -1.39
N GLN A 48 3.07 -7.34 -1.79
CA GLN A 48 3.78 -7.53 -3.05
C GLN A 48 2.96 -7.04 -4.25
N GLU A 49 1.67 -7.42 -4.32
CA GLU A 49 0.78 -6.97 -5.39
C GLU A 49 0.68 -5.43 -5.46
N ILE A 50 0.63 -4.75 -4.32
CA ILE A 50 0.60 -3.28 -4.29
C ILE A 50 1.94 -2.69 -4.76
N GLU A 51 3.06 -3.28 -4.35
CA GLU A 51 4.40 -2.82 -4.75
C GLU A 51 4.67 -3.03 -6.23
N ASP A 52 4.21 -4.15 -6.80
CA ASP A 52 4.28 -4.42 -8.23
C ASP A 52 3.45 -3.39 -9.02
N ASN A 53 2.25 -3.06 -8.53
CA ASN A 53 1.40 -2.03 -9.13
C ASN A 53 2.02 -0.62 -9.08
N LEU A 54 2.77 -0.31 -8.01
CA LEU A 54 3.48 0.97 -7.89
C LEU A 54 4.68 1.01 -8.85
N THR A 55 5.46 -0.07 -8.92
CA THR A 55 6.66 -0.19 -9.75
C THR A 55 6.33 -0.21 -11.25
N ALA A 56 5.26 -0.92 -11.65
CA ALA A 56 4.82 -0.95 -13.05
C ALA A 56 4.50 0.46 -13.56
N LYS A 57 3.94 1.32 -12.70
CA LYS A 57 3.60 2.70 -13.05
C LYS A 57 4.84 3.61 -13.19
N GLU A 58 5.89 3.38 -12.40
CA GLU A 58 7.16 4.14 -12.54
C GLU A 58 7.87 3.86 -13.88
N ASN A 59 7.62 2.70 -14.50
CA ASN A 59 8.25 2.33 -15.78
C ASN A 59 7.43 2.75 -17.02
N GLU A 60 6.20 3.26 -16.83
CA GLU A 60 5.30 3.74 -17.89
C GLU A 60 5.33 5.28 -18.07
N GLU A 61 5.95 6.01 -17.13
CA GLU A 61 6.19 7.47 -17.19
C GLU A 61 7.58 7.80 -17.76
#